data_AF-A0A2S5P3W0-F1
#
_entry.id   AF-A0A2S5P3W0-F1
#
_cell.length_a   1.000
_cell.length_b   1.000
_cell.length_c   1.000
_cell.angle_alpha   90.00
_cell.angle_beta   90.00
_cell.angle_gamma   90.00
#
_symmetry.space_group_name_H-M   'P 1'
#
loop_
_entity.id
_entity.type
_entity.pdbx_description
1 polymer ?
#
loop_
_entity_poly.entity_id
_entity_poly.type
_entity_poly.pdbx_seq_one_letter_code
_entity_poly.pdbx_strand_id
1 'polypeptide(L)'
;MVHAFKVRLVGVGLGVLFGPSLLWSEPQLPAADAPSLSLPVACVPGRTCFVQNHVDIDPGSGVRDYACAAASYDGHKGVDFRLGSVAAAQSGVAVLAAAPGVVKGIRDGVEDALMRETGPGALVGRECGNGVVLDHGGGWETQYCHLRRGSISVARGQPVARGARLGDVGYSGFADFAHLHFEVRRDGKPVEPFSQAGAGMACLRDPATAVGLWDEAAAKVLTYVAGEFIETGFAAAIPSTLDLEHGGNRIAAANPMGDGLVFYARLMNGRAGDHIRVVVSGPGGFVAEGASAPLERPKAIAVFAAGRKRRGTAFASGLYTGVAELVRDGAVMTRARGSFEMP
;
A
#
# COMPACT_ATOMS: atom_id res chain seq x y z
N MET A 1 64.93 -40.54 -23.93
CA MET A 1 65.84 -39.65 -24.69
C MET A 1 65.87 -40.13 -26.14
N VAL A 2 65.15 -39.49 -27.06
CA VAL A 2 65.43 -39.60 -28.51
C VAL A 2 65.07 -38.25 -29.14
N HIS A 3 66.05 -37.66 -29.80
CA HIS A 3 65.98 -36.36 -30.47
C HIS A 3 65.16 -36.43 -31.77
N ALA A 4 64.38 -35.39 -32.02
CA ALA A 4 63.57 -35.18 -33.22
C ALA A 4 64.42 -34.75 -34.44
N PHE A 5 64.14 -35.36 -35.60
CA PHE A 5 64.56 -34.92 -36.92
C PHE A 5 63.59 -33.84 -37.45
N LYS A 6 64.13 -32.73 -37.95
CA LYS A 6 63.37 -31.64 -38.60
C LYS A 6 63.16 -31.96 -40.09
N VAL A 7 61.90 -31.93 -40.54
CA VAL A 7 61.54 -31.88 -41.97
C VAL A 7 60.97 -30.49 -42.29
N ARG A 8 61.49 -29.87 -43.36
CA ARG A 8 61.01 -28.59 -43.92
C ARG A 8 59.72 -28.82 -44.72
N LEU A 9 58.68 -28.04 -44.43
CA LEU A 9 57.52 -27.87 -45.31
C LEU A 9 57.54 -26.49 -45.97
N VAL A 10 57.28 -26.48 -47.27
CA VAL A 10 57.07 -25.30 -48.11
C VAL A 10 55.61 -24.84 -47.94
N GLY A 11 55.40 -23.60 -47.51
CA GLY A 11 54.09 -23.00 -47.35
C GLY A 11 53.59 -22.32 -48.63
N VAL A 12 52.39 -22.68 -49.08
CA VAL A 12 51.62 -21.99 -50.11
C VAL A 12 50.71 -20.97 -49.41
N GLY A 13 50.86 -19.69 -49.72
CA GLY A 13 50.04 -18.61 -49.17
C GLY A 13 48.69 -18.51 -49.89
N LEU A 14 47.60 -18.71 -49.15
CA LEU A 14 46.24 -18.37 -49.59
C LEU A 14 45.89 -16.97 -49.06
N GLY A 15 45.76 -15.99 -49.95
CA GLY A 15 45.29 -14.65 -49.60
C GLY A 15 43.77 -14.64 -49.39
N VAL A 16 43.33 -14.27 -48.19
CA VAL A 16 41.91 -14.00 -47.89
C VAL A 16 41.67 -12.50 -48.06
N LEU A 17 40.84 -12.14 -49.04
CA LEU A 17 40.37 -10.77 -49.26
C LEU A 17 39.24 -10.46 -48.25
N PHE A 18 39.49 -9.54 -47.32
CA PHE A 18 38.46 -8.94 -46.49
C PHE A 18 37.72 -7.85 -47.29
N GLY A 19 36.49 -8.14 -47.71
CA GLY A 19 35.55 -7.13 -48.17
C GLY A 19 34.97 -6.34 -46.99
N PRO A 20 34.65 -5.04 -47.14
CA PRO A 20 34.07 -4.26 -46.07
C PRO A 20 32.63 -4.72 -45.80
N SER A 21 32.42 -5.32 -44.64
CA SER A 21 31.08 -5.62 -44.11
C SER A 21 30.38 -4.30 -43.79
N LEU A 22 29.46 -3.89 -44.65
CA LEU A 22 28.48 -2.86 -44.33
C LEU A 22 27.57 -3.42 -43.22
N LEU A 23 27.84 -3.01 -41.98
CA LEU A 23 26.98 -3.26 -40.83
C LEU A 23 25.73 -2.38 -41.00
N TRP A 24 24.62 -2.99 -41.38
CA TRP A 24 23.32 -2.33 -41.29
C TRP A 24 22.98 -2.26 -39.80
N SER A 25 23.14 -1.08 -39.21
CA SER A 25 22.59 -0.79 -37.89
C SER A 25 21.08 -0.81 -38.00
N GLU A 26 20.44 -1.84 -37.46
CA GLU A 26 19.01 -1.78 -37.20
C GLU A 26 18.74 -0.57 -36.31
N PRO A 27 17.73 0.27 -36.62
CA PRO A 27 17.37 1.36 -35.74
C PRO A 27 16.90 0.75 -34.42
N GLN A 28 17.75 0.85 -33.38
CA GLN A 28 17.30 0.65 -32.01
C GLN A 28 16.16 1.64 -31.77
N LEU A 29 14.93 1.13 -31.62
CA LEU A 29 13.84 1.90 -31.06
C LEU A 29 14.35 2.50 -29.73
N PRO A 30 14.30 3.83 -29.53
CA PRO A 30 14.64 4.40 -28.24
C PRO A 30 13.89 3.66 -27.14
N ALA A 31 14.61 3.26 -26.08
CA ALA A 31 14.01 2.69 -24.89
C ALA A 31 12.90 3.65 -24.45
N ALA A 32 11.65 3.19 -24.39
CA ALA A 32 10.56 4.05 -23.97
C ALA A 32 10.88 4.60 -22.57
N ASP A 33 10.72 5.91 -22.40
CA ASP A 33 10.90 6.56 -21.11
C ASP A 33 9.98 5.91 -20.06
N ALA A 34 10.43 5.87 -18.81
CA ALA A 34 9.63 5.33 -17.72
C ALA A 34 8.29 6.08 -17.61
N PRO A 35 7.18 5.39 -17.29
CA PRO A 35 5.88 6.03 -17.19
C PRO A 35 5.86 7.03 -16.03
N SER A 36 5.28 8.21 -16.28
CA SER A 36 4.94 9.17 -15.23
C SER A 36 3.58 8.82 -14.63
N LEU A 37 3.55 8.50 -13.34
CA LEU A 37 2.41 7.92 -12.63
C LEU A 37 1.62 8.98 -11.86
N SER A 38 0.32 9.10 -12.13
CA SER A 38 -0.62 9.79 -11.25
C SER A 38 -1.14 8.87 -10.14
N LEU A 39 -1.85 9.43 -9.16
CA LEU A 39 -2.52 8.65 -8.12
C LEU A 39 -3.49 7.61 -8.75
N PRO A 40 -3.35 6.31 -8.45
CA PRO A 40 -4.12 5.24 -9.11
C PRO A 40 -5.50 4.99 -8.46
N VAL A 41 -5.90 5.81 -7.49
CA VAL A 41 -7.11 5.64 -6.70
C VAL A 41 -7.76 7.00 -6.46
N ALA A 42 -9.07 7.09 -6.65
CA ALA A 42 -9.87 8.31 -6.48
C ALA A 42 -10.15 8.59 -4.99
N CYS A 43 -9.11 8.95 -4.24
CA CYS A 43 -9.18 9.24 -2.81
C CYS A 43 -8.31 10.44 -2.44
N VAL A 44 -8.32 10.79 -1.15
CA VAL A 44 -7.46 11.82 -0.58
C VAL A 44 -6.49 11.13 0.37
N PRO A 45 -5.20 10.98 -0.02
CA PRO A 45 -4.17 10.40 0.85
C PRO A 45 -4.12 11.08 2.22
N GLY A 46 -4.00 10.28 3.30
CA GLY A 46 -4.01 10.76 4.68
C GLY A 46 -5.39 11.13 5.22
N ARG A 47 -6.47 10.92 4.44
CA ARG A 47 -7.84 11.22 4.87
C ARG A 47 -8.84 10.12 4.54
N THR A 48 -8.94 9.72 3.28
CA THR A 48 -9.87 8.68 2.83
C THR A 48 -9.18 7.43 2.31
N CYS A 49 -7.87 7.52 2.06
CA CYS A 49 -7.00 6.39 1.79
C CYS A 49 -5.62 6.63 2.38
N PHE A 50 -4.87 5.56 2.56
CA PHE A 50 -3.58 5.56 3.26
C PHE A 50 -2.64 4.57 2.58
N VAL A 51 -1.35 4.90 2.46
CA VAL A 51 -0.37 3.95 1.93
C VAL A 51 0.08 3.06 3.08
N GLN A 52 -0.32 1.80 3.05
CA GLN A 52 0.01 0.87 4.13
C GLN A 52 1.29 0.08 3.85
N ASN A 53 1.39 -0.52 2.67
CA ASN A 53 2.51 -1.36 2.31
C ASN A 53 3.21 -0.75 1.09
N HIS A 54 4.54 -0.81 1.10
CA HIS A 54 5.42 -0.46 -0.02
C HIS A 54 6.08 -1.72 -0.57
N VAL A 55 6.80 -1.63 -1.70
CA VAL A 55 7.53 -2.78 -2.23
C VAL A 55 8.56 -3.21 -1.20
N ASP A 56 8.65 -4.52 -0.98
CA ASP A 56 9.73 -5.11 -0.20
C ASP A 56 10.99 -5.12 -1.06
N ILE A 57 11.97 -4.31 -0.66
CA ILE A 57 13.25 -4.19 -1.34
C ILE A 57 14.31 -5.08 -0.69
N ASP A 58 13.99 -5.82 0.38
CA ASP A 58 14.93 -6.80 0.92
C ASP A 58 14.99 -8.04 0.00
N PRO A 59 16.19 -8.46 -0.46
CA PRO A 59 16.31 -9.65 -1.32
C PRO A 59 16.29 -10.97 -0.53
N GLY A 60 16.35 -10.92 0.80
CA GLY A 60 16.28 -12.09 1.69
C GLY A 60 14.87 -12.35 2.17
N SER A 61 14.74 -12.90 3.39
CA SER A 61 13.46 -13.05 4.10
C SER A 61 13.24 -11.94 5.13
N GLY A 62 14.01 -10.84 5.02
CA GLY A 62 13.78 -9.64 5.80
C GLY A 62 12.58 -8.87 5.24
N VAL A 63 12.26 -7.73 5.85
CA VAL A 63 11.26 -6.81 5.31
C VAL A 63 11.85 -5.43 5.32
N ARG A 64 11.86 -4.77 4.16
CA ARG A 64 12.36 -3.40 4.05
C ARG A 64 11.61 -2.63 2.99
N ASP A 65 11.07 -1.47 3.36
CA ASP A 65 10.52 -0.51 2.41
C ASP A 65 11.60 0.44 1.86
N TYR A 66 11.23 1.27 0.88
CA TYR A 66 12.11 2.27 0.28
C TYR A 66 12.65 3.32 1.27
N ALA A 67 12.08 3.45 2.46
CA ALA A 67 12.47 4.38 3.51
C ALA A 67 13.26 3.71 4.65
N CYS A 68 13.80 2.51 4.41
CA CYS A 68 14.56 1.71 5.38
C CYS A 68 13.74 1.28 6.60
N ALA A 69 12.43 1.19 6.46
CA ALA A 69 11.50 0.82 7.51
C ALA A 69 10.71 -0.45 7.14
N ALA A 70 9.73 -0.79 7.97
CA ALA A 70 9.01 -2.06 7.90
C ALA A 70 7.54 -1.89 7.48
N ALA A 71 7.19 -0.84 6.72
CA ALA A 71 5.85 -0.67 6.16
C ALA A 71 5.70 -1.51 4.89
N SER A 72 5.85 -2.83 5.04
CA SER A 72 5.77 -3.85 3.99
C SER A 72 5.64 -5.24 4.62
N TYR A 73 5.71 -6.30 3.83
CA TYR A 73 5.85 -7.68 4.27
C TYR A 73 6.66 -8.49 3.25
N ASP A 74 7.18 -9.64 3.67
CA ASP A 74 8.11 -10.47 2.89
C ASP A 74 7.56 -10.75 1.48
N GLY A 75 8.31 -10.29 0.47
CA GLY A 75 8.00 -10.50 -0.94
C GLY A 75 6.87 -9.64 -1.49
N HIS A 76 6.46 -8.57 -0.80
CA HIS A 76 5.46 -7.63 -1.31
C HIS A 76 5.98 -6.87 -2.54
N LYS A 77 5.19 -6.82 -3.63
CA LYS A 77 5.65 -6.34 -4.94
C LYS A 77 5.11 -4.99 -5.38
N GLY A 78 4.24 -4.38 -4.57
CA GLY A 78 3.51 -3.18 -4.97
C GLY A 78 3.36 -2.17 -3.85
N VAL A 79 2.43 -1.25 -4.05
CA VAL A 79 2.00 -0.24 -3.09
C VAL A 79 0.53 -0.47 -2.76
N ASP A 80 0.21 -0.60 -1.48
CA ASP A 80 -1.16 -0.83 -1.03
C ASP A 80 -1.81 0.47 -0.58
N PHE A 81 -2.76 0.95 -1.37
CA PHE A 81 -3.62 2.07 -1.05
C PHE A 81 -4.85 1.58 -0.29
N ARG A 82 -4.72 1.57 1.04
CA ARG A 82 -5.75 1.15 1.99
C ARG A 82 -6.91 2.12 2.06
N LEU A 83 -8.13 1.59 2.15
CA LEU A 83 -9.31 2.33 2.62
C LEU A 83 -9.57 2.05 4.11
N GLY A 84 -10.33 2.92 4.76
CA GLY A 84 -10.65 2.77 6.19
C GLY A 84 -11.39 1.47 6.52
N SER A 85 -12.23 0.99 5.60
CA SER A 85 -13.03 -0.22 5.78
C SER A 85 -13.62 -0.77 4.47
N VAL A 86 -14.14 -1.98 4.54
CA VAL A 86 -15.01 -2.61 3.53
C VAL A 86 -16.21 -1.72 3.22
N ALA A 87 -16.85 -1.12 4.24
CA ALA A 87 -17.94 -0.18 4.04
C ALA A 87 -17.54 1.06 3.21
N ALA A 88 -16.29 1.53 3.34
CA ALA A 88 -15.77 2.60 2.49
C ALA A 88 -15.59 2.14 1.03
N ALA A 89 -15.04 0.93 0.81
CA ALA A 89 -14.91 0.35 -0.53
C ALA A 89 -16.26 0.14 -1.23
N GLN A 90 -17.25 -0.37 -0.49
CA GLN A 90 -18.61 -0.58 -0.98
C GLN A 90 -19.30 0.72 -1.43
N SER A 91 -18.84 1.88 -0.93
CA SER A 91 -19.31 3.20 -1.34
C SER A 91 -18.80 3.63 -2.74
N GLY A 92 -17.93 2.84 -3.37
CA GLY A 92 -17.53 3.02 -4.78
C GLY A 92 -16.30 3.93 -4.95
N VAL A 93 -15.15 3.55 -4.40
CA VAL A 93 -13.89 4.28 -4.61
C VAL A 93 -13.27 3.82 -5.93
N ALA A 94 -13.18 4.72 -6.91
CA ALA A 94 -12.69 4.37 -8.24
C ALA A 94 -11.19 4.07 -8.27
N VAL A 95 -10.81 3.05 -9.03
CA VAL A 95 -9.42 2.78 -9.45
C VAL A 95 -9.18 3.45 -10.80
N LEU A 96 -8.08 4.18 -10.92
CA LEU A 96 -7.73 5.02 -12.06
C LEU A 96 -6.43 4.53 -12.71
N ALA A 97 -6.35 4.59 -14.04
CA ALA A 97 -5.11 4.34 -14.76
C ALA A 97 -4.05 5.39 -14.37
N ALA A 98 -2.94 4.96 -13.75
CA ALA A 98 -1.87 5.85 -13.31
C ALA A 98 -1.13 6.51 -14.49
N ALA A 99 -1.09 5.85 -15.63
CA ALA A 99 -0.48 6.33 -16.87
C ALA A 99 -1.28 5.84 -18.09
N PRO A 100 -1.15 6.48 -19.26
CA PRO A 100 -1.77 5.99 -20.49
C PRO A 100 -1.21 4.61 -20.85
N GLY A 101 -2.04 3.73 -21.40
CA GLY A 101 -1.60 2.39 -21.79
C GLY A 101 -2.68 1.60 -22.51
N VAL A 102 -2.39 0.34 -22.80
CA VAL A 102 -3.34 -0.61 -23.38
C VAL A 102 -3.64 -1.69 -22.37
N VAL A 103 -4.92 -2.04 -22.19
CA VAL A 103 -5.34 -3.12 -21.29
C VAL A 103 -4.77 -4.46 -21.79
N LYS A 104 -3.72 -4.94 -21.13
CA LYS A 104 -3.06 -6.20 -21.44
C LYS A 104 -3.80 -7.39 -20.88
N GLY A 105 -4.34 -7.27 -19.67
CA GLY A 105 -4.98 -8.38 -18.95
C GLY A 105 -6.10 -7.90 -18.04
N ILE A 106 -7.10 -8.77 -17.86
CA ILE A 106 -8.21 -8.57 -16.92
C ILE A 106 -8.51 -9.89 -16.21
N ARG A 107 -8.94 -9.81 -14.95
CA ARG A 107 -9.62 -10.89 -14.23
C ARG A 107 -10.79 -10.29 -13.46
N ASP A 108 -11.95 -10.93 -13.55
CA ASP A 108 -13.13 -10.61 -12.74
C ASP A 108 -13.80 -11.91 -12.24
N GLY A 109 -14.76 -11.81 -11.33
CA GLY A 109 -15.53 -12.93 -10.79
C GLY A 109 -14.93 -13.58 -9.53
N VAL A 110 -13.90 -12.99 -8.93
CA VAL A 110 -13.45 -13.33 -7.56
C VAL A 110 -14.37 -12.61 -6.58
N GLU A 111 -14.96 -13.36 -5.65
CA GLU A 111 -15.80 -12.74 -4.60
C GLU A 111 -14.97 -11.79 -3.73
N ASP A 112 -15.61 -10.70 -3.34
CA ASP A 112 -15.05 -9.78 -2.34
C ASP A 112 -15.26 -10.41 -0.96
N ALA A 113 -14.18 -10.99 -0.42
CA ALA A 113 -14.16 -11.63 0.88
C ALA A 113 -12.75 -11.51 1.47
N LEU A 114 -12.65 -11.09 2.73
CA LEU A 114 -11.35 -10.88 3.36
C LEU A 114 -10.61 -12.22 3.49
N MET A 115 -9.33 -12.24 3.11
CA MET A 115 -8.52 -13.47 3.11
C MET A 115 -8.49 -14.15 4.49
N ARG A 116 -8.34 -13.39 5.57
CA ARG A 116 -8.44 -13.88 6.95
C ARG A 116 -9.74 -14.64 7.28
N GLU A 117 -10.81 -14.47 6.49
CA GLU A 117 -12.10 -15.15 6.69
C GLU A 117 -12.24 -16.37 5.76
N THR A 118 -11.75 -16.29 4.53
CA THR A 118 -11.84 -17.38 3.55
C THR A 118 -10.70 -18.39 3.64
N GLY A 119 -9.57 -17.98 4.24
CA GLY A 119 -8.31 -18.71 4.24
C GLY A 119 -7.55 -18.61 2.89
N PRO A 120 -6.22 -18.82 2.91
CA PRO A 120 -5.36 -18.62 1.73
C PRO A 120 -5.52 -19.72 0.66
N GLY A 121 -5.94 -20.93 1.06
CA GLY A 121 -6.03 -22.08 0.15
C GLY A 121 -7.03 -21.89 -1.00
N ALA A 122 -8.12 -21.16 -0.76
CA ALA A 122 -9.14 -20.86 -1.78
C ALA A 122 -8.66 -19.85 -2.85
N LEU A 123 -7.50 -19.23 -2.66
CA LEU A 123 -7.01 -18.08 -3.43
C LEU A 123 -5.75 -18.38 -4.25
N VAL A 124 -5.23 -19.61 -4.19
CA VAL A 124 -4.04 -20.02 -4.98
C VAL A 124 -4.29 -19.81 -6.47
N GLY A 125 -3.39 -19.09 -7.14
CA GLY A 125 -3.50 -18.67 -8.55
C GLY A 125 -4.44 -17.49 -8.80
N ARG A 126 -5.06 -16.95 -7.75
CA ARG A 126 -5.99 -15.81 -7.76
C ARG A 126 -5.60 -14.77 -6.71
N GLU A 127 -4.32 -14.67 -6.39
CA GLU A 127 -3.80 -13.82 -5.31
C GLU A 127 -4.13 -12.35 -5.55
N CYS A 128 -3.97 -11.87 -6.79
CA CYS A 128 -4.38 -10.52 -7.21
C CYS A 128 -5.90 -10.28 -7.16
N GLY A 129 -6.72 -11.30 -7.00
CA GLY A 129 -8.17 -11.16 -7.06
C GLY A 129 -8.63 -10.67 -8.44
N ASN A 130 -9.66 -9.83 -8.45
CA ASN A 130 -10.06 -9.11 -9.65
C ASN A 130 -9.04 -8.00 -9.93
N GLY A 131 -8.71 -7.80 -11.20
CA GLY A 131 -7.68 -6.82 -11.53
C GLY A 131 -7.50 -6.56 -13.00
N VAL A 132 -6.73 -5.52 -13.26
CA VAL A 132 -6.38 -5.02 -14.60
C VAL A 132 -4.86 -4.92 -14.70
N VAL A 133 -4.31 -5.25 -15.87
CA VAL A 133 -2.91 -4.99 -16.22
C VAL A 133 -2.89 -4.04 -17.41
N LEU A 134 -2.15 -2.95 -17.31
CA LEU A 134 -1.91 -2.02 -18.42
C LEU A 134 -0.48 -2.19 -18.93
N ASP A 135 -0.33 -2.26 -20.24
CA ASP A 135 0.95 -2.17 -20.96
C ASP A 135 1.18 -0.72 -21.39
N HIS A 136 2.33 -0.18 -21.02
CA HIS A 136 2.74 1.21 -21.32
C HIS A 136 3.77 1.29 -22.45
N GLY A 137 4.19 0.15 -23.01
CA GLY A 137 5.29 0.06 -23.97
C GLY A 137 6.67 0.00 -23.30
N GLY A 138 7.69 -0.39 -24.07
CA GLY A 138 9.08 -0.46 -23.59
C GLY A 138 9.30 -1.40 -22.40
N GLY A 139 8.46 -2.43 -22.24
CA GLY A 139 8.52 -3.39 -21.15
C GLY A 139 7.84 -2.94 -19.86
N TRP A 140 7.27 -1.73 -19.82
CA TRP A 140 6.60 -1.18 -18.64
C TRP A 140 5.15 -1.65 -18.51
N GLU A 141 4.78 -2.09 -17.31
CA GLU A 141 3.42 -2.48 -16.98
C GLU A 141 3.00 -1.92 -15.63
N THR A 142 1.70 -1.64 -15.46
CA THR A 142 1.08 -1.46 -14.15
C THR A 142 0.00 -2.50 -13.93
N GLN A 143 -0.05 -3.06 -12.72
CA GLN A 143 -1.07 -4.02 -12.31
C GLN A 143 -1.89 -3.45 -11.13
N TYR A 144 -3.21 -3.56 -11.25
CA TYR A 144 -4.21 -3.07 -10.31
C TYR A 144 -4.99 -4.28 -9.78
N CYS A 145 -4.81 -4.64 -8.52
CA CYS A 145 -5.36 -5.84 -7.90
C CYS A 145 -6.42 -5.52 -6.83
N HIS A 146 -7.13 -6.57 -6.40
CA HIS A 146 -8.17 -6.54 -5.38
C HIS A 146 -9.37 -5.67 -5.73
N LEU A 147 -9.68 -5.51 -7.02
CA LEU A 147 -10.84 -4.75 -7.47
C LEU A 147 -12.15 -5.42 -7.01
N ARG A 148 -13.18 -4.59 -6.86
CA ARG A 148 -14.54 -5.05 -6.52
C ARG A 148 -15.08 -5.94 -7.63
N ARG A 149 -15.69 -7.06 -7.27
CA ARG A 149 -16.30 -7.99 -8.23
C ARG A 149 -17.33 -7.27 -9.11
N GLY A 150 -17.22 -7.44 -10.42
CA GLY A 150 -18.15 -6.85 -11.39
C GLY A 150 -17.99 -5.34 -11.59
N SER A 151 -16.95 -4.71 -11.03
CA SER A 151 -16.72 -3.27 -11.18
C SER A 151 -15.83 -2.90 -12.38
N ILE A 152 -15.13 -3.87 -12.97
CA ILE A 152 -14.19 -3.62 -14.07
C ILE A 152 -14.96 -3.07 -15.28
N SER A 153 -14.53 -1.91 -15.76
CA SER A 153 -15.23 -1.11 -16.78
C SER A 153 -14.45 -0.95 -18.08
N VAL A 154 -13.38 -1.76 -18.25
CA VAL A 154 -12.51 -1.77 -19.43
C VAL A 154 -12.38 -3.17 -20.02
N ALA A 155 -12.04 -3.25 -21.31
CA ALA A 155 -11.86 -4.50 -22.03
C ALA A 155 -10.39 -4.73 -22.43
N ARG A 156 -9.98 -5.99 -22.59
CA ARG A 156 -8.65 -6.33 -23.11
C ARG A 156 -8.43 -5.71 -24.50
N GLY A 157 -7.26 -5.11 -24.71
CA GLY A 157 -6.90 -4.39 -25.94
C GLY A 157 -7.39 -2.94 -25.97
N GLN A 158 -8.19 -2.49 -25.00
CA GLN A 158 -8.65 -1.12 -24.95
C GLN A 158 -7.51 -0.15 -24.62
N PRO A 159 -7.28 0.91 -25.40
CA PRO A 159 -6.42 2.01 -25.00
C PRO A 159 -7.11 2.83 -23.91
N VAL A 160 -6.37 3.19 -22.86
CA VAL A 160 -6.85 4.03 -21.76
C VAL A 160 -5.93 5.23 -21.59
N ALA A 161 -6.53 6.38 -21.32
CA ALA A 161 -5.78 7.56 -20.91
C ALA A 161 -5.45 7.49 -19.41
N ARG A 162 -4.44 8.25 -18.98
CA ARG A 162 -4.21 8.52 -17.55
C ARG A 162 -5.49 9.08 -16.91
N GLY A 163 -5.82 8.59 -15.72
CA GLY A 163 -7.02 8.96 -14.99
C GLY A 163 -8.30 8.26 -15.47
N ALA A 164 -8.25 7.44 -16.52
CA ALA A 164 -9.40 6.64 -16.92
C ALA A 164 -9.78 5.66 -15.81
N ARG A 165 -11.08 5.56 -15.50
CA ARG A 165 -11.60 4.60 -14.53
C ARG A 165 -11.42 3.18 -15.06
N LEU A 166 -10.84 2.31 -14.24
CA LEU A 166 -10.62 0.90 -14.54
C LEU A 166 -11.68 0.02 -13.84
N GLY A 167 -12.09 0.40 -12.64
CA GLY A 167 -13.10 -0.25 -11.82
C GLY A 167 -13.19 0.42 -10.46
N ASP A 168 -13.57 -0.33 -9.43
CA ASP A 168 -13.60 0.14 -8.05
C ASP A 168 -12.69 -0.69 -7.14
N VAL A 169 -12.20 -0.06 -6.08
CA VAL A 169 -11.48 -0.72 -4.99
C VAL A 169 -12.41 -1.74 -4.34
N GLY A 170 -11.93 -2.96 -4.16
CA GLY A 170 -12.62 -4.04 -3.48
C GLY A 170 -11.77 -4.67 -2.39
N TYR A 171 -11.96 -5.96 -2.20
CA TYR A 171 -11.23 -6.79 -1.23
C TYR A 171 -11.27 -8.26 -1.67
N SER A 172 -11.12 -8.48 -2.97
CA SER A 172 -11.05 -9.81 -3.59
C SER A 172 -9.62 -10.34 -3.63
N GLY A 173 -9.43 -11.66 -3.66
CA GLY A 173 -8.09 -12.26 -3.70
C GLY A 173 -7.40 -12.26 -2.34
N PHE A 174 -6.08 -12.17 -2.31
CA PHE A 174 -5.25 -12.21 -1.10
C PHE A 174 -5.27 -10.87 -0.35
N ALA A 175 -6.48 -10.36 -0.06
CA ALA A 175 -6.68 -9.07 0.58
C ALA A 175 -7.20 -9.23 2.02
N ASP A 176 -6.42 -8.78 3.00
CA ASP A 176 -6.83 -8.80 4.41
C ASP A 176 -7.62 -7.57 4.84
N PHE A 177 -7.71 -6.57 3.98
CA PHE A 177 -8.44 -5.32 4.19
C PHE A 177 -8.81 -4.75 2.81
N ALA A 178 -9.74 -3.81 2.76
CA ALA A 178 -10.10 -3.16 1.51
C ALA A 178 -9.00 -2.19 1.05
N HIS A 179 -8.43 -2.46 -0.13
CA HIS A 179 -7.34 -1.67 -0.69
C HIS A 179 -7.16 -1.91 -2.19
N LEU A 180 -6.47 -0.98 -2.84
CA LEU A 180 -5.86 -1.23 -4.15
C LEU A 180 -4.41 -1.65 -3.93
N HIS A 181 -4.04 -2.83 -4.42
CA HIS A 181 -2.64 -3.19 -4.61
C HIS A 181 -2.20 -2.76 -6.01
N PHE A 182 -1.23 -1.85 -6.06
CA PHE A 182 -0.70 -1.25 -7.28
C PHE A 182 0.76 -1.65 -7.48
N GLU A 183 1.03 -2.44 -8.51
CA GLU A 183 2.38 -2.91 -8.84
C GLU A 183 2.87 -2.27 -10.14
N VAL A 184 4.13 -1.83 -10.16
CA VAL A 184 4.82 -1.38 -11.37
C VAL A 184 5.82 -2.45 -11.77
N ARG A 185 5.90 -2.78 -13.05
CA ARG A 185 6.88 -3.73 -13.57
C ARG A 185 7.65 -3.16 -14.75
N ARG A 186 8.89 -3.62 -14.90
CA ARG A 186 9.68 -3.48 -16.12
C ARG A 186 10.23 -4.84 -16.52
N ASP A 187 9.93 -5.29 -17.74
CA ASP A 187 10.35 -6.58 -18.28
C ASP A 187 9.97 -7.75 -17.34
N GLY A 188 8.77 -7.68 -16.77
CA GLY A 188 8.21 -8.67 -15.85
C GLY A 188 8.76 -8.63 -14.42
N LYS A 189 9.68 -7.71 -14.09
CA LYS A 189 10.24 -7.56 -12.75
C LYS A 189 9.58 -6.39 -12.00
N PRO A 190 9.23 -6.54 -10.71
CA PRO A 190 8.71 -5.45 -9.89
C PRO A 190 9.68 -4.26 -9.84
N VAL A 191 9.13 -3.05 -9.81
CA VAL A 191 9.84 -1.79 -9.67
C VAL A 191 9.25 -1.04 -8.49
N GLU A 192 10.11 -0.58 -7.58
CA GLU A 192 9.73 0.30 -6.46
C GLU A 192 9.47 1.72 -6.98
N PRO A 193 8.21 2.21 -6.98
CA PRO A 193 7.83 3.44 -7.68
C PRO A 193 8.25 4.74 -6.99
N PHE A 194 8.69 4.72 -5.74
CA PHE A 194 9.17 5.89 -4.99
C PHE A 194 10.67 6.13 -5.14
N SER A 195 11.45 5.12 -5.53
CA SER A 195 12.89 5.27 -5.80
C SER A 195 13.17 5.39 -7.30
N GLN A 196 14.29 6.02 -7.67
CA GLN A 196 14.63 6.17 -9.09
C GLN A 196 14.86 4.80 -9.75
N ALA A 197 14.26 4.61 -10.93
CA ALA A 197 14.46 3.40 -11.73
C ALA A 197 15.97 3.21 -12.01
N GLY A 198 16.57 2.16 -11.43
CA GLY A 198 17.98 1.83 -11.61
C GLY A 198 18.91 2.15 -10.45
N ALA A 199 18.42 2.73 -9.34
CA ALA A 199 19.23 3.05 -8.16
C ALA A 199 19.65 1.83 -7.30
N GLY A 200 19.28 0.60 -7.70
CA GLY A 200 19.42 -0.60 -6.88
C GLY A 200 18.43 -0.64 -5.73
N MET A 201 18.22 -1.82 -5.14
CA MET A 201 17.31 -2.05 -4.00
C MET A 201 17.86 -1.50 -2.67
N ALA A 202 18.55 -0.36 -2.69
CA ALA A 202 18.97 0.34 -1.48
C ALA A 202 17.86 1.29 -1.05
N CYS A 203 17.46 1.23 0.21
CA CYS A 203 16.51 2.19 0.76
C CYS A 203 17.13 3.59 0.87
N LEU A 204 16.27 4.60 0.80
CA LEU A 204 16.58 6.02 0.93
C LEU A 204 16.63 6.41 2.41
N ARG A 205 17.73 7.04 2.83
CA ARG A 205 17.85 7.61 4.19
C ARG A 205 16.96 8.82 4.41
N ASP A 206 16.67 9.58 3.35
CA ASP A 206 15.75 10.70 3.36
C ASP A 206 14.63 10.46 2.33
N PRO A 207 13.55 9.76 2.72
CA PRO A 207 12.44 9.45 1.83
C PRO A 207 11.62 10.70 1.44
N ALA A 208 11.81 11.85 2.10
CA ALA A 208 11.09 13.07 1.73
C ALA A 208 11.55 13.65 0.38
N THR A 209 12.73 13.24 -0.10
CA THR A 209 13.29 13.65 -1.40
C THR A 209 12.92 12.69 -2.53
N ALA A 210 12.19 11.60 -2.21
CA ALA A 210 11.82 10.55 -3.14
C ALA A 210 10.69 11.04 -4.06
N VAL A 211 11.00 11.31 -5.33
CA VAL A 211 9.98 11.61 -6.36
C VAL A 211 9.59 10.32 -7.10
N GLY A 212 10.57 9.47 -7.41
CA GLY A 212 10.35 8.19 -8.09
C GLY A 212 9.72 8.36 -9.47
N LEU A 213 8.77 7.48 -9.80
CA LEU A 213 8.00 7.48 -11.04
C LEU A 213 6.74 8.38 -10.97
N TRP A 214 6.47 8.97 -9.81
CA TRP A 214 5.25 9.75 -9.59
C TRP A 214 5.33 11.12 -10.28
N ASP A 215 4.20 11.57 -10.83
CA ASP A 215 4.08 12.95 -11.28
C ASP A 215 4.12 13.93 -10.09
N GLU A 216 4.31 15.21 -10.38
CA GLU A 216 4.47 16.25 -9.35
C GLU A 216 3.27 16.32 -8.39
N ALA A 217 2.04 16.07 -8.87
CA ALA A 217 0.85 16.14 -8.05
C ALA A 217 0.75 14.93 -7.11
N ALA A 218 1.02 13.73 -7.61
CA ALA A 218 1.06 12.51 -6.82
C ALA A 218 2.20 12.54 -5.79
N ALA A 219 3.41 12.95 -6.19
CA ALA A 219 4.56 13.02 -5.29
C ALA A 219 4.33 13.95 -4.07
N LYS A 220 3.58 15.05 -4.25
CA LYS A 220 3.23 15.97 -3.15
C LYS A 220 2.31 15.37 -2.11
N VAL A 221 1.47 14.39 -2.48
CA VAL A 221 0.49 13.78 -1.57
C VAL A 221 0.88 12.39 -1.11
N LEU A 222 1.83 11.74 -1.77
CA LEU A 222 2.36 10.42 -1.43
C LEU A 222 3.69 10.52 -0.67
N THR A 223 3.76 11.43 0.29
CA THR A 223 4.90 11.54 1.20
C THR A 223 4.96 10.34 2.13
N TYR A 224 6.15 9.86 2.45
CA TYR A 224 6.32 8.76 3.40
C TYR A 224 5.78 9.12 4.79
N VAL A 225 4.92 8.27 5.36
CA VAL A 225 4.34 8.48 6.69
C VAL A 225 4.80 7.37 7.64
N ALA A 226 5.57 7.77 8.66
CA ALA A 226 6.17 6.86 9.63
C ALA A 226 5.21 6.50 10.78
N GLY A 227 4.06 5.91 10.42
CA GLY A 227 2.97 5.53 11.31
C GLY A 227 1.92 6.64 11.45
N GLU A 228 0.64 6.29 11.26
CA GLU A 228 -0.46 7.25 11.34
C GLU A 228 -1.76 6.65 11.88
N PHE A 229 -2.59 7.51 12.47
CA PHE A 229 -3.96 7.13 12.82
C PHE A 229 -4.86 7.26 11.60
N ILE A 230 -5.41 6.13 11.15
CA ILE A 230 -6.29 6.08 9.98
C ILE A 230 -7.76 6.27 10.34
N GLU A 231 -8.08 6.15 11.63
CA GLU A 231 -9.45 6.21 12.13
C GLU A 231 -9.49 6.46 13.64
N THR A 232 -10.49 7.24 14.08
CA THR A 232 -10.84 7.42 15.49
C THR A 232 -12.36 7.37 15.64
N GLY A 233 -12.84 7.03 16.83
CA GLY A 233 -14.27 7.02 17.09
C GLY A 233 -14.63 6.78 18.55
N PHE A 234 -15.92 6.87 18.83
CA PHE A 234 -16.50 6.56 20.13
C PHE A 234 -17.36 5.30 20.04
N ALA A 235 -17.17 4.38 20.97
CA ALA A 235 -17.88 3.11 21.02
C ALA A 235 -18.20 2.70 22.46
N ALA A 236 -19.13 1.75 22.61
CA ALA A 236 -19.50 1.21 23.92
C ALA A 236 -18.41 0.29 24.51
N ALA A 237 -17.56 -0.29 23.66
CA ALA A 237 -16.42 -1.14 24.02
C ALA A 237 -15.28 -0.89 23.04
N ILE A 238 -14.08 -1.37 23.36
CA ILE A 238 -12.93 -1.32 22.44
C ILE A 238 -13.27 -2.21 21.23
N PRO A 239 -13.35 -1.66 20.01
CA PRO A 239 -13.68 -2.46 18.84
C PRO A 239 -12.53 -3.40 18.47
N SER A 240 -12.85 -4.58 17.93
CA SER A 240 -11.82 -5.43 17.36
C SER A 240 -11.30 -4.83 16.05
N THR A 241 -10.08 -5.20 15.64
CA THR A 241 -9.55 -4.82 14.33
C THR A 241 -10.48 -5.28 13.20
N LEU A 242 -11.11 -6.46 13.33
CA LEU A 242 -11.99 -7.00 12.30
C LEU A 242 -13.29 -6.19 12.17
N ASP A 243 -13.88 -5.76 13.28
CA ASP A 243 -15.06 -4.89 13.25
C ASP A 243 -14.77 -3.59 12.51
N LEU A 244 -13.58 -3.03 12.74
CA LEU A 244 -13.12 -1.82 12.05
C LEU A 244 -12.80 -2.08 10.57
N GLU A 245 -12.31 -3.27 10.20
CA GLU A 245 -12.18 -3.62 8.79
C GLU A 245 -13.53 -3.63 8.07
N HIS A 246 -14.58 -4.15 8.71
CA HIS A 246 -15.90 -4.23 8.10
C HIS A 246 -16.61 -2.88 8.09
N GLY A 247 -16.83 -2.32 9.27
CA GLY A 247 -17.69 -1.16 9.48
C GLY A 247 -16.97 0.18 9.54
N GLY A 248 -15.69 0.18 9.91
CA GLY A 248 -14.98 1.41 10.28
C GLY A 248 -15.81 2.24 11.28
N ASN A 249 -16.09 3.51 10.92
CA ASN A 249 -16.80 4.45 11.77
C ASN A 249 -18.30 4.15 11.94
N ARG A 250 -18.80 3.08 11.30
CA ARG A 250 -20.18 2.59 11.43
C ARG A 250 -20.38 1.65 12.61
N ILE A 251 -19.35 1.41 13.43
CA ILE A 251 -19.52 0.67 14.69
C ILE A 251 -20.53 1.40 15.58
N ALA A 252 -21.36 0.62 16.28
CA ALA A 252 -22.41 1.15 17.14
C ALA A 252 -21.85 2.23 18.09
N ALA A 253 -22.40 3.44 17.95
CA ALA A 253 -21.99 4.57 18.76
C ALA A 253 -22.23 4.31 20.25
N ALA A 254 -21.43 4.96 21.08
CA ALA A 254 -21.72 5.01 22.51
C ALA A 254 -23.11 5.63 22.74
N ASN A 255 -23.77 5.25 23.82
CA ASN A 255 -25.07 5.80 24.20
C ASN A 255 -25.16 5.92 25.73
N PRO A 256 -26.12 6.70 26.27
CA PRO A 256 -26.14 7.03 27.70
C PRO A 256 -26.20 5.81 28.61
N MET A 257 -26.85 4.73 28.16
CA MET A 257 -27.07 3.50 28.92
C MET A 257 -26.13 2.36 28.53
N GLY A 258 -25.19 2.60 27.60
CA GLY A 258 -24.21 1.60 27.16
C GLY A 258 -23.32 1.13 28.32
N ASP A 259 -22.77 -0.07 28.21
CA ASP A 259 -21.93 -0.66 29.26
C ASP A 259 -20.58 0.05 29.41
N GLY A 260 -20.20 0.86 28.44
CA GLY A 260 -19.00 1.68 28.47
C GLY A 260 -19.06 2.87 27.52
N LEU A 261 -18.08 3.75 27.68
CA LEU A 261 -17.78 4.85 26.78
C LEU A 261 -16.27 4.84 26.54
N VAL A 262 -15.89 4.58 25.30
CA VAL A 262 -14.51 4.42 24.86
C VAL A 262 -14.25 5.33 23.68
N PHE A 263 -13.17 6.11 23.74
CA PHE A 263 -12.55 6.70 22.56
C PHE A 263 -11.45 5.76 22.07
N TYR A 264 -11.54 5.32 20.82
CA TYR A 264 -10.53 4.47 20.19
C TYR A 264 -9.82 5.21 19.07
N ALA A 265 -8.59 4.79 18.79
CA ALA A 265 -7.77 5.24 17.69
C ALA A 265 -7.08 4.04 17.05
N ARG A 266 -7.19 3.95 15.73
CA ARG A 266 -6.67 2.87 14.93
C ARG A 266 -5.38 3.32 14.24
N LEU A 267 -4.28 2.70 14.62
CA LEU A 267 -2.94 3.03 14.16
C LEU A 267 -2.48 2.08 13.05
N MET A 268 -2.02 2.64 11.94
CA MET A 268 -1.31 1.93 10.88
C MET A 268 0.20 2.16 11.01
N ASN A 269 1.00 1.13 10.69
CA ASN A 269 2.46 1.19 10.59
C ASN A 269 3.21 1.75 11.82
N GLY A 270 2.79 1.34 13.02
CA GLY A 270 3.53 1.62 14.25
C GLY A 270 4.89 0.92 14.26
N ARG A 271 5.94 1.58 14.75
CA ARG A 271 7.31 1.06 14.84
C ARG A 271 7.60 0.52 16.24
N ALA A 272 8.58 -0.36 16.35
CA ALA A 272 9.09 -0.77 17.65
C ALA A 272 9.61 0.46 18.41
N GLY A 273 9.31 0.55 19.70
CA GLY A 273 9.63 1.69 20.56
C GLY A 273 8.59 2.81 20.55
N ASP A 274 7.61 2.81 19.64
CA ASP A 274 6.54 3.81 19.66
C ASP A 274 5.69 3.69 20.93
N HIS A 275 5.22 4.82 21.44
CA HIS A 275 4.26 4.91 22.52
C HIS A 275 2.96 5.54 22.01
N ILE A 276 1.82 4.98 22.39
CA ILE A 276 0.52 5.52 22.03
C ILE A 276 -0.16 6.03 23.30
N ARG A 277 -0.53 7.31 23.29
CA ARG A 277 -1.35 7.92 24.34
C ARG A 277 -2.75 8.17 23.80
N VAL A 278 -3.77 7.82 24.57
CA VAL A 278 -5.17 8.07 24.25
C VAL A 278 -5.82 8.73 25.47
N VAL A 279 -6.48 9.86 25.25
CA VAL A 279 -7.20 10.61 26.28
C VAL A 279 -8.61 10.87 25.80
N VAL A 280 -9.59 10.65 26.66
CA VAL A 280 -10.98 11.06 26.45
C VAL A 280 -11.41 11.98 27.58
N SER A 281 -12.09 13.06 27.23
CA SER A 281 -12.65 14.05 28.15
C SER A 281 -14.12 14.30 27.84
N GLY A 282 -14.90 14.71 28.83
CA GLY A 282 -16.32 15.01 28.64
C GLY A 282 -16.97 15.70 29.84
N PRO A 283 -18.30 15.82 29.84
CA PRO A 283 -19.07 16.54 30.85
C PRO A 283 -18.88 15.98 32.27
N GLY A 284 -19.16 16.81 33.27
CA GLY A 284 -19.10 16.39 34.68
C GLY A 284 -17.70 15.98 35.16
N GLY A 285 -16.64 16.47 34.51
CA GLY A 285 -15.26 16.11 34.84
C GLY A 285 -14.85 14.70 34.39
N PHE A 286 -15.56 14.13 33.41
CA PHE A 286 -15.18 12.84 32.83
C PHE A 286 -13.81 12.94 32.16
N VAL A 287 -12.85 12.14 32.61
CA VAL A 287 -11.54 11.98 31.97
C VAL A 287 -11.10 10.52 32.05
N ALA A 288 -10.67 9.93 30.95
CA ALA A 288 -9.99 8.64 30.98
C ALA A 288 -8.74 8.68 30.10
N GLU A 289 -7.66 8.08 30.59
CA GLU A 289 -6.38 8.04 29.89
C GLU A 289 -5.92 6.60 29.75
N GLY A 290 -5.34 6.29 28.59
CA GLY A 290 -4.64 5.04 28.30
C GLY A 290 -3.31 5.37 27.66
N ALA A 291 -2.26 4.68 28.09
CA ALA A 291 -0.95 4.74 27.46
C ALA A 291 -0.45 3.32 27.20
N SER A 292 0.12 3.09 26.02
CA SER A 292 0.79 1.83 25.74
C SER A 292 2.17 1.78 26.39
N ALA A 293 2.61 0.57 26.72
CA ALA A 293 4.05 0.30 26.77
C ALA A 293 4.67 0.61 25.38
N PRO A 294 6.01 0.82 25.28
CA PRO A 294 6.65 0.90 23.98
C PRO A 294 6.29 -0.35 23.16
N LEU A 295 5.97 -0.17 21.89
CA LEU A 295 5.65 -1.31 21.03
C LEU A 295 6.88 -2.23 20.93
N GLU A 296 6.72 -3.49 21.31
CA GLU A 296 7.83 -4.48 21.28
C GLU A 296 8.31 -4.79 19.85
N ARG A 297 7.42 -4.62 18.87
CA ARG A 297 7.65 -4.90 17.46
C ARG A 297 6.79 -3.99 16.58
N PRO A 298 7.14 -3.83 15.30
CA PRO A 298 6.27 -3.13 14.35
C PRO A 298 4.85 -3.70 14.33
N LYS A 299 3.88 -2.82 14.09
CA LYS A 299 2.45 -3.12 13.98
C LYS A 299 1.95 -2.57 12.66
N ALA A 300 1.61 -3.45 11.71
CA ALA A 300 0.93 -3.05 10.49
C ALA A 300 -0.41 -2.36 10.81
N ILE A 301 -1.14 -2.90 11.79
CA ILE A 301 -2.39 -2.33 12.28
C ILE A 301 -2.56 -2.64 13.78
N ALA A 302 -3.04 -1.67 14.56
CA ALA A 302 -3.38 -1.84 15.98
C ALA A 302 -4.48 -0.86 16.41
N VAL A 303 -5.23 -1.22 17.45
CA VAL A 303 -6.26 -0.36 18.07
C VAL A 303 -5.81 0.00 19.47
N PHE A 304 -5.83 1.28 19.80
CA PHE A 304 -5.58 1.82 21.12
C PHE A 304 -6.81 2.58 21.59
N ALA A 305 -7.06 2.59 22.89
CA ALA A 305 -8.28 3.18 23.40
C ALA A 305 -8.14 3.64 24.85
N ALA A 306 -8.99 4.58 25.23
CA ALA A 306 -9.21 4.99 26.61
C ALA A 306 -10.70 5.17 26.86
N GLY A 307 -11.15 4.84 28.07
CA GLY A 307 -12.57 4.90 28.38
C GLY A 307 -12.90 4.37 29.77
N ARG A 308 -14.18 4.36 30.11
CA ARG A 308 -14.69 3.84 31.38
C ARG A 308 -15.91 2.97 31.13
N LYS A 309 -16.06 1.91 31.94
CA LYS A 309 -17.32 1.19 32.07
C LYS A 309 -18.34 2.05 32.83
N ARG A 310 -19.62 1.90 32.50
CA ARG A 310 -20.72 2.55 33.21
C ARG A 310 -20.85 1.98 34.63
N ARG A 311 -21.05 2.84 35.63
CA ARG A 311 -21.18 2.46 37.05
C ARG A 311 -22.59 2.72 37.58
N GLY A 312 -23.60 2.15 36.90
CA GLY A 312 -25.01 2.25 37.29
C GLY A 312 -25.73 3.49 36.74
N THR A 313 -25.16 4.68 36.87
CA THR A 313 -25.74 5.92 36.29
C THR A 313 -25.44 6.03 34.80
N ALA A 314 -26.32 6.70 34.05
CA ALA A 314 -26.06 7.04 32.65
C ALA A 314 -24.80 7.90 32.51
N PHE A 315 -24.13 7.80 31.36
CA PHE A 315 -23.15 8.82 30.99
C PHE A 315 -23.86 10.17 30.81
N ALA A 316 -23.22 11.24 31.29
CA ALA A 316 -23.80 12.58 31.20
C ALA A 316 -23.96 12.99 29.74
N SER A 317 -25.08 13.64 29.40
CA SER A 317 -25.26 14.22 28.07
C SER A 317 -24.27 15.37 27.83
N GLY A 318 -23.93 15.59 26.56
CA GLY A 318 -23.03 16.65 26.12
C GLY A 318 -21.83 16.14 25.31
N LEU A 319 -20.94 17.09 24.98
CA LEU A 319 -19.80 16.85 24.12
C LEU A 319 -18.67 16.09 24.82
N TYR A 320 -18.34 14.93 24.28
CA TYR A 320 -17.12 14.19 24.58
C TYR A 320 -16.08 14.42 23.49
N THR A 321 -14.82 14.56 23.89
CA THR A 321 -13.68 14.75 22.97
C THR A 321 -12.59 13.75 23.28
N GLY A 322 -11.98 13.21 22.23
CA GLY A 322 -10.88 12.26 22.30
C GLY A 322 -9.65 12.78 21.58
N VAL A 323 -8.48 12.46 22.11
CA VAL A 323 -7.17 12.74 21.49
C VAL A 323 -6.32 11.48 21.57
N ALA A 324 -5.71 11.09 20.46
CA ALA A 324 -4.71 10.04 20.39
C ALA A 324 -3.41 10.59 19.82
N GLU A 325 -2.28 10.18 20.38
CA GLU A 325 -0.94 10.62 20.00
C GLU A 325 -0.03 9.42 19.82
N LEU A 326 0.71 9.39 18.72
CA LEU A 326 1.86 8.51 18.56
C LEU A 326 3.10 9.31 18.95
N VAL A 327 3.85 8.79 19.93
CA VAL A 327 5.08 9.40 20.44
C VAL A 327 6.25 8.49 20.13
N ARG A 328 7.30 9.04 19.53
CA ARG A 328 8.55 8.36 19.21
C ARG A 328 9.71 9.22 19.72
N ASP A 329 10.60 8.63 20.50
CA ASP A 329 11.77 9.32 21.07
C ASP A 329 11.41 10.63 21.81
N GLY A 330 10.25 10.63 22.48
CA GLY A 330 9.74 11.80 23.22
C GLY A 330 9.05 12.87 22.36
N ALA A 331 9.04 12.74 21.04
CA ALA A 331 8.35 13.65 20.13
C ALA A 331 6.99 13.09 19.67
N VAL A 332 5.97 13.96 19.58
CA VAL A 332 4.67 13.59 18.99
C VAL A 332 4.82 13.55 17.47
N MET A 333 4.68 12.36 16.89
CA MET A 333 4.81 12.15 15.44
C MET A 333 3.51 12.39 14.70
N THR A 334 2.39 11.97 15.30
CA THR A 334 1.05 12.22 14.77
C THR A 334 0.04 12.33 15.90
N ARG A 335 -1.06 13.06 15.64
CA ARG A 335 -2.17 13.22 16.56
C ARG A 335 -3.49 13.11 15.80
N ALA A 336 -4.39 12.30 16.32
CA ALA A 336 -5.77 12.25 15.87
C ALA A 336 -6.72 12.74 16.97
N ARG A 337 -7.85 13.28 16.54
CA ARG A 337 -8.90 13.78 17.44
C ARG A 337 -10.25 13.25 16.98
N GLY A 338 -11.20 13.19 17.90
CA GLY A 338 -12.59 12.91 17.60
C GLY A 338 -13.50 13.58 18.62
N SER A 339 -14.76 13.72 18.27
CA SER A 339 -15.80 14.22 19.16
C SER A 339 -17.08 13.43 19.00
N PHE A 340 -17.85 13.33 20.08
CA PHE A 340 -19.12 12.64 20.11
C PHE A 340 -20.09 13.38 21.03
N GLU A 341 -21.26 13.73 20.50
CA GLU A 341 -22.32 14.34 21.29
C GLU A 341 -23.15 13.21 21.94
N MET A 342 -23.05 13.07 23.26
CA MET A 342 -23.89 12.14 24.01
C MET A 342 -25.28 12.76 24.16
N PRO A 343 -26.35 12.08 23.65
CA PRO A 343 -27.70 12.61 23.66
C PRO A 343 -28.29 12.75 25.07
#